data_AF-A0A5S3PHW6-F1
#
_entry.id   AF-A0A5S3PHW6-F1
#
_cell.length_a   1.000
_cell.length_b   1.000
_cell.length_c   1.000
_cell.angle_alpha   90.00
_cell.angle_beta   90.00
_cell.angle_gamma   90.00
#
_symmetry.space_group_name_H-M   'P 1'
#
loop_
_entity.id
_entity.type
_entity.pdbx_description
1 polymer ?
#
loop_
_entity_poly.entity_id
_entity_poly.type
_entity_poly.pdbx_seq_one_letter_code
_entity_poly.pdbx_strand_id
1 'polypeptide(L)'
;MKNKLRNAIALSLIPQIILVKWLAGHTDWVESFYSTGIYPWISQFFRSLFGWIPFSVGEIIYTLLVVLVFRYILRNRRKIKTKPLLFLRDNIMVLAVFYFTFHICWGLNYYRKPLSETLAVNEKATYEDIKSLTETLIEKTNALQLQITQDSTAMVNVPYNRNEIFERTIASYNNLDDQMPFLEYRRPSVKKSMFSIMSSYMGIGGYLNPFTNEAQVNKKTPVFRFPVVAAHEIGHQIGYSAENETNLIGYMVTAENEDIYFQYSASAYALAYCLSAVHTTDEKEFERLYTNINEGVRKNYRELQDFHEDYENPFEPIFKSVFSTFLKANNQADGVQSYSRVVHLLVGYHEKNPL
;
A
#
# COMPACT_ATOMS: atom_id res chain seq x y z
N MET A 1 -18.61 33.35 2.68
CA MET A 1 -19.66 32.34 2.39
C MET A 1 -20.85 32.55 3.31
N LYS A 2 -22.08 32.58 2.79
CA LYS A 2 -23.30 32.77 3.61
C LYS A 2 -23.45 31.60 4.60
N ASN A 3 -23.89 31.87 5.83
CA ASN A 3 -24.07 30.84 6.87
C ASN A 3 -25.00 29.70 6.43
N LYS A 4 -26.04 30.00 5.63
CA LYS A 4 -26.95 28.99 5.08
C LYS A 4 -26.21 27.92 4.25
N LEU A 5 -25.29 28.34 3.39
CA LEU A 5 -24.49 27.43 2.57
C LEU A 5 -23.52 26.59 3.41
N ARG A 6 -22.88 27.21 4.41
CA ARG A 6 -22.01 26.48 5.36
C ARG A 6 -22.76 25.38 6.11
N ASN A 7 -23.97 25.71 6.59
CA ASN A 7 -24.82 24.74 7.28
C ASN A 7 -25.23 23.61 6.33
N ALA A 8 -25.61 23.93 5.09
CA ALA A 8 -26.00 22.91 4.10
C ALA A 8 -24.85 21.93 3.80
N ILE A 9 -23.63 22.42 3.60
CA ILE A 9 -22.45 21.58 3.38
C ILE A 9 -22.12 20.75 4.64
N ALA A 10 -22.20 21.33 5.83
CA ALA A 10 -21.99 20.55 7.06
C ALA A 10 -23.03 19.42 7.22
N LEU A 11 -24.29 19.72 6.93
CA LEU A 11 -25.39 18.74 7.00
C LEU A 11 -25.30 17.68 5.90
N SER A 12 -24.63 17.95 4.77
CA SER A 12 -24.45 16.95 3.71
C SER A 12 -23.53 15.80 4.11
N LEU A 13 -22.76 15.91 5.20
CA LEU A 13 -21.95 14.81 5.70
C LEU A 13 -22.78 13.56 6.03
N ILE A 14 -23.98 13.75 6.59
CA ILE A 14 -24.87 12.64 6.97
C ILE A 14 -25.31 11.83 5.73
N PRO A 15 -25.93 12.43 4.70
CA PRO A 15 -26.30 11.68 3.49
C PRO A 15 -25.08 11.13 2.74
N GLN A 16 -23.91 11.77 2.79
CA GLN A 16 -22.68 11.21 2.24
C GLN A 16 -22.28 9.90 2.93
N ILE A 17 -22.28 9.87 4.27
CA ILE A 17 -21.96 8.66 5.04
C ILE A 17 -22.98 7.55 4.76
N ILE A 18 -24.27 7.89 4.67
CA ILE A 18 -25.33 6.92 4.33
C ILE A 18 -25.09 6.36 2.92
N LEU A 19 -24.78 7.22 1.95
CA LEU A 19 -24.50 6.80 0.57
C LEU A 19 -23.29 5.88 0.50
N VAL A 20 -22.17 6.23 1.14
CA VAL A 20 -20.97 5.39 1.14
C VAL A 20 -21.24 4.04 1.80
N LYS A 21 -21.96 4.02 2.94
CA LYS A 21 -22.36 2.76 3.58
C LYS A 21 -23.28 1.91 2.71
N TRP A 22 -24.17 2.54 1.95
CA TRP A 22 -24.99 1.83 0.97
C TRP A 22 -24.14 1.24 -0.16
N LEU A 23 -23.20 2.03 -0.72
CA LEU A 23 -22.27 1.57 -1.75
C LEU A 23 -21.37 0.42 -1.27
N ALA A 24 -20.99 0.41 0.01
CA ALA A 24 -20.19 -0.66 0.62
C ALA A 24 -20.84 -2.05 0.50
N GLY A 25 -22.18 -2.12 0.44
CA GLY A 25 -22.93 -3.36 0.24
C GLY A 25 -23.19 -3.72 -1.23
N HIS A 26 -22.73 -2.91 -2.19
CA HIS A 26 -22.99 -3.08 -3.63
C HIS A 26 -21.67 -3.07 -4.41
N THR A 27 -20.79 -4.03 -4.08
CA THR A 27 -19.43 -4.13 -4.65
C THR A 27 -19.42 -4.22 -6.17
N ASP A 28 -20.35 -4.95 -6.80
CA ASP A 28 -20.49 -5.01 -8.26
C ASP A 28 -20.77 -3.64 -8.89
N TRP A 29 -21.54 -2.80 -8.20
CA TRP A 29 -21.83 -1.44 -8.66
C TRP A 29 -20.61 -0.54 -8.51
N VAL A 30 -19.89 -0.65 -7.39
CA VAL A 30 -18.63 0.08 -7.19
C VAL A 30 -17.57 -0.35 -8.19
N GLU A 31 -17.47 -1.64 -8.51
CA GLU A 31 -16.51 -2.15 -9.49
C GLU A 31 -16.80 -1.60 -10.89
N SER A 32 -18.04 -1.76 -11.37
CA SER A 32 -18.42 -1.40 -12.74
C SER A 32 -18.55 0.11 -12.98
N PHE A 33 -19.19 0.86 -12.07
CA PHE A 33 -19.45 2.28 -12.29
C PHE A 33 -18.32 3.18 -11.79
N TYR A 34 -17.74 2.88 -10.63
CA TYR A 34 -16.72 3.73 -10.03
C TYR A 34 -15.31 3.25 -10.41
N SER A 35 -14.91 2.04 -10.03
CA SER A 35 -13.50 1.63 -9.99
C SER A 35 -12.92 1.35 -11.37
N THR A 36 -13.69 0.73 -12.25
CA THR A 36 -13.34 0.53 -13.67
C THR A 36 -13.93 1.60 -14.59
N GLY A 37 -14.97 2.32 -14.12
CA GLY A 37 -15.65 3.37 -14.87
C GLY A 37 -15.04 4.77 -14.65
N ILE A 38 -15.42 5.43 -13.56
CA ILE A 38 -15.07 6.84 -13.29
C ILE A 38 -13.63 7.03 -12.81
N TYR A 39 -13.16 6.19 -11.89
CA TYR A 39 -11.87 6.33 -11.21
C TYR A 39 -10.66 6.35 -12.16
N PRO A 40 -10.59 5.54 -13.24
CA PRO A 40 -9.46 5.60 -14.18
C PRO A 40 -9.30 6.99 -14.82
N TRP A 41 -10.40 7.70 -15.11
CA TRP A 41 -10.33 9.08 -15.61
C TRP A 41 -9.83 10.06 -14.57
N ILE A 42 -10.29 9.93 -13.32
CA ILE A 42 -9.84 10.76 -12.20
C ILE A 42 -8.36 10.54 -11.94
N SER A 43 -7.92 9.28 -11.83
CA SER A 43 -6.53 8.92 -11.58
C SER A 43 -5.63 9.41 -12.71
N GLN A 44 -6.00 9.18 -13.98
CA GLN A 44 -5.23 9.65 -15.12
C GLN A 44 -5.15 11.17 -15.18
N PHE A 45 -6.23 11.90 -14.88
CA PHE A 45 -6.21 13.37 -14.82
C PHE A 45 -5.14 13.86 -13.85
N PHE A 46 -5.16 13.38 -12.60
CA PHE A 46 -4.21 13.80 -11.58
C PHE A 46 -2.76 13.35 -11.89
N ARG A 47 -2.58 12.12 -12.38
CA ARG A 47 -1.26 11.63 -12.81
C ARG A 47 -0.68 12.41 -13.98
N SER A 48 -1.52 12.90 -14.89
CA SER A 48 -1.07 13.79 -15.97
C SER A 48 -0.62 15.15 -15.46
N LEU A 49 -1.34 15.67 -14.47
CA LEU A 49 -1.07 16.98 -13.90
C LEU A 49 0.21 16.97 -13.05
N PHE A 50 0.43 15.92 -12.26
CA PHE A 50 1.50 15.88 -11.26
C PHE A 50 2.64 14.90 -11.59
N GLY A 51 2.45 13.90 -12.44
CA GLY A 51 3.41 12.81 -12.65
C GLY A 51 4.76 13.25 -13.21
N TRP A 52 4.79 14.27 -14.06
CA TRP A 52 6.02 14.82 -14.64
C TRP A 52 6.88 15.62 -13.63
N ILE A 53 6.35 15.94 -12.44
CA ILE A 53 7.07 16.69 -11.40
C ILE A 53 7.91 15.69 -10.57
N PRO A 54 9.24 15.88 -10.43
CA PRO A 54 10.13 14.86 -9.86
C PRO A 54 10.03 14.69 -8.33
N PHE A 55 9.23 15.52 -7.66
CA PHE A 55 8.96 15.47 -6.21
C PHE A 55 7.46 15.45 -5.92
N SER A 56 7.09 15.05 -4.71
CA SER A 56 5.70 14.91 -4.28
C SER A 56 5.02 16.27 -4.05
N VAL A 57 4.07 16.61 -4.92
CA VAL A 57 3.25 17.82 -4.76
C VAL A 57 2.24 17.63 -3.62
N GLY A 58 1.72 16.43 -3.47
CA GLY A 58 0.78 16.05 -2.41
C GLY A 58 1.37 16.23 -1.01
N GLU A 59 2.64 15.90 -0.80
CA GLU A 59 3.32 16.14 0.50
C GLU A 59 3.54 17.64 0.76
N ILE A 60 3.79 18.44 -0.29
CA ILE A 60 3.85 19.90 -0.17
C ILE A 60 2.47 20.46 0.22
N ILE A 61 1.40 19.97 -0.42
CA ILE A 61 0.02 20.35 -0.09
C ILE A 61 -0.30 19.98 1.36
N TYR A 62 0.05 18.77 1.81
CA TYR A 62 -0.14 18.34 3.19
C TYR A 62 0.63 19.22 4.18
N THR A 63 1.89 19.52 3.90
CA THR A 63 2.71 20.43 4.71
C THR A 63 2.05 21.81 4.82
N LEU A 64 1.60 22.36 3.68
CA LEU A 64 0.93 23.66 3.65
C LEU A 64 -0.39 23.64 4.42
N LEU A 65 -1.20 22.60 4.29
CA LEU A 65 -2.45 22.45 5.03
C LEU A 65 -2.20 22.45 6.54
N VAL A 66 -1.21 21.70 7.02
CA VAL A 66 -0.81 21.68 8.44
C VAL A 66 -0.44 23.09 8.91
N VAL A 67 0.41 23.81 8.18
CA VAL A 67 0.82 25.19 8.51
C VAL A 67 -0.39 26.13 8.54
N LEU A 68 -1.31 26.02 7.58
CA LEU A 68 -2.52 26.84 7.52
C LEU A 68 -3.47 26.56 8.69
N VAL A 69 -3.62 25.29 9.10
CA VAL A 69 -4.41 24.89 10.27
C VAL A 69 -3.81 25.48 11.55
N PHE A 70 -2.50 25.34 11.77
CA PHE A 70 -1.83 25.94 12.94
C PHE A 70 -1.99 27.46 12.96
N ARG A 71 -1.75 28.13 11.83
CA ARG A 71 -1.96 29.58 11.71
C ARG A 71 -3.40 29.98 12.00
N TYR A 72 -4.38 29.22 11.51
CA TYR A 72 -5.80 29.47 11.76
C TYR A 72 -6.13 29.36 13.25
N ILE A 73 -5.67 28.30 13.92
CA ILE A 73 -5.91 28.07 15.35
C ILE A 73 -5.29 29.20 16.17
N LEU A 74 -4.04 29.56 15.92
CA LEU A 74 -3.34 30.62 16.65
C LEU A 74 -4.01 31.98 16.49
N ARG A 75 -4.40 32.35 15.26
CA ARG A 75 -5.05 33.62 14.96
C ARG A 75 -6.47 33.71 15.54
N ASN A 76 -7.20 32.59 15.56
CA ASN A 76 -8.62 32.57 15.93
C ASN A 76 -8.87 32.03 17.35
N ARG A 77 -7.82 31.78 18.17
CA ARG A 77 -7.93 31.19 19.52
C ARG A 77 -9.01 31.80 20.41
N ARG A 78 -9.16 33.14 20.41
CA ARG A 78 -10.20 33.84 21.18
C ARG A 78 -11.60 33.55 20.63
N LYS A 79 -11.76 33.61 19.30
CA LYS A 79 -13.02 33.33 18.60
C LYS A 79 -13.46 31.88 18.81
N ILE A 80 -12.53 30.93 18.75
CA ILE A 80 -12.79 29.51 19.02
C ILE A 80 -13.37 29.32 20.42
N LYS A 81 -12.78 29.97 21.44
CA LYS A 81 -13.29 29.93 22.82
C LYS A 81 -14.67 30.59 22.97
N THR A 82 -14.89 31.74 22.34
CA THR A 82 -16.15 32.51 22.50
C THR A 82 -17.32 32.00 21.65
N LYS A 83 -17.06 31.27 20.55
CA LYS A 83 -18.10 30.81 19.60
C LYS A 83 -17.86 29.34 19.20
N PRO A 84 -17.86 28.39 20.15
CA PRO A 84 -17.49 27.01 19.90
C PRO A 84 -18.41 26.31 18.90
N LEU A 85 -19.72 26.61 18.90
CA LEU A 85 -20.68 26.00 17.95
C LEU A 85 -20.43 26.41 16.49
N LEU A 86 -20.05 27.66 16.23
CA LEU A 86 -19.69 28.10 14.88
C LEU A 86 -18.38 27.47 14.42
N PHE A 87 -17.43 27.30 15.34
CA PHE A 87 -16.19 26.59 15.05
C PHE A 87 -16.46 25.11 14.75
N LEU A 88 -17.28 24.43 15.56
CA LEU A 88 -17.67 23.04 15.33
C LEU A 88 -18.35 22.88 13.97
N ARG A 89 -19.33 23.73 13.62
CA ARG A 89 -19.96 23.71 12.29
C ARG A 89 -18.93 23.87 11.17
N ASP A 90 -18.02 24.83 11.28
CA ASP A 90 -17.01 25.06 10.25
C ASP A 90 -16.08 23.84 10.09
N ASN A 91 -15.75 23.13 11.18
CA ASN A 91 -15.00 21.87 11.11
C ASN A 91 -15.81 20.74 10.46
N ILE A 92 -17.10 20.59 10.81
CA ILE A 92 -17.98 19.60 10.17
C ILE A 92 -18.12 19.89 8.67
N MET A 93 -18.22 21.16 8.28
CA MET A 93 -18.22 21.56 6.88
C MET A 93 -16.92 21.16 6.16
N VAL A 94 -15.75 21.43 6.76
CA VAL A 94 -14.45 21.00 6.20
C VAL A 94 -14.38 19.49 6.10
N LEU A 95 -14.84 18.77 7.13
CA LEU A 95 -14.91 17.32 7.14
C LEU A 95 -15.83 16.77 6.04
N ALA A 96 -16.99 17.40 5.80
CA ALA A 96 -17.89 17.02 4.72
C ALA A 96 -17.26 17.18 3.34
N VAL A 97 -16.54 18.28 3.11
CA VAL A 97 -15.81 18.49 1.84
C VAL A 97 -14.68 17.48 1.69
N PHE A 98 -13.90 17.25 2.77
CA PHE A 98 -12.82 16.27 2.77
C PHE A 98 -13.34 14.86 2.51
N TYR A 99 -14.37 14.43 3.24
CA TYR A 99 -14.98 13.10 3.12
C TYR A 99 -15.50 12.85 1.70
N PHE A 100 -16.25 13.79 1.14
CA PHE A 100 -16.75 13.71 -0.23
C PHE A 100 -15.61 13.61 -1.25
N THR A 101 -14.62 14.50 -1.14
CA THR A 101 -13.49 14.54 -2.08
C THR A 101 -12.66 13.27 -1.97
N PHE A 102 -12.38 12.79 -0.77
CA PHE A 102 -11.63 11.55 -0.54
C PHE A 102 -12.33 10.35 -1.22
N HIS A 103 -13.64 10.17 -1.00
CA HIS A 103 -14.37 9.03 -1.55
C HIS A 103 -14.46 9.07 -3.08
N ILE A 104 -14.70 10.25 -3.67
CA ILE A 104 -14.74 10.40 -5.14
C ILE A 104 -13.37 10.28 -5.78
N CYS A 105 -12.32 10.78 -5.12
CA CYS A 105 -10.99 10.74 -5.70
C CYS A 105 -10.33 9.37 -5.56
N TRP A 106 -10.64 8.61 -4.51
CA TRP A 106 -10.04 7.30 -4.31
C TRP A 106 -10.85 6.37 -3.39
N GLY A 107 -11.38 6.86 -2.27
CA GLY A 107 -11.86 6.04 -1.16
C GLY A 107 -12.99 5.05 -1.48
N LEU A 108 -13.77 5.24 -2.55
CA LEU A 108 -14.73 4.23 -2.98
C LEU A 108 -14.06 2.93 -3.46
N ASN A 109 -12.77 2.95 -3.82
CA ASN A 109 -12.01 1.76 -4.20
C ASN A 109 -11.83 0.74 -3.06
N TYR A 110 -12.10 1.11 -1.80
CA TYR A 110 -12.15 0.16 -0.68
C TYR A 110 -13.32 -0.82 -0.75
N TYR A 111 -14.33 -0.52 -1.58
CA TYR A 111 -15.53 -1.33 -1.74
C TYR A 111 -15.57 -2.03 -3.10
N ARG A 112 -14.40 -2.23 -3.71
CA ARG A 112 -14.23 -2.99 -4.94
C ARG A 112 -14.61 -4.44 -4.76
N LYS A 113 -14.79 -5.10 -5.91
CA LYS A 113 -14.84 -6.55 -5.96
C LYS A 113 -13.47 -7.12 -5.54
N PRO A 114 -13.41 -8.16 -4.69
CA PRO A 114 -12.14 -8.74 -4.27
C PRO A 114 -11.27 -9.19 -5.46
N LEU A 115 -9.96 -8.98 -5.35
CA LEU A 115 -8.98 -9.36 -6.38
C LEU A 115 -8.99 -10.88 -6.62
N SER A 116 -9.26 -11.67 -5.57
CA SER A 116 -9.38 -13.13 -5.67
C SER A 116 -10.41 -13.58 -6.69
N GLU A 117 -11.54 -12.89 -6.80
CA GLU A 117 -12.56 -13.18 -7.80
C GLU A 117 -12.10 -12.82 -9.21
N THR A 118 -11.32 -11.74 -9.36
CA THR A 118 -10.72 -11.33 -10.63
C THR A 118 -9.69 -12.34 -11.13
N LEU A 119 -8.88 -12.88 -10.22
CA LEU A 119 -7.88 -13.93 -10.50
C LEU A 119 -8.47 -15.36 -10.46
N ALA A 120 -9.74 -15.48 -10.04
CA ALA A 120 -10.43 -16.72 -9.72
C ALA A 120 -9.64 -17.65 -8.76
N VAL A 121 -8.93 -17.09 -7.78
CA VAL A 121 -8.11 -17.85 -6.80
C VAL A 121 -8.84 -18.01 -5.46
N ASN A 122 -8.50 -19.07 -4.73
CA ASN A 122 -9.05 -19.30 -3.40
C ASN A 122 -8.39 -18.37 -2.37
N GLU A 123 -9.18 -17.75 -1.50
CA GLU A 123 -8.68 -16.89 -0.40
C GLU A 123 -8.42 -17.64 0.92
N LYS A 124 -8.51 -18.97 0.91
CA LYS A 124 -8.34 -19.79 2.12
C LYS A 124 -7.33 -20.88 1.86
N ALA A 125 -6.13 -20.64 2.37
CA ALA A 125 -5.06 -21.63 2.42
C ALA A 125 -5.10 -22.40 3.74
N THR A 126 -4.84 -23.71 3.70
CA THR A 126 -4.56 -24.49 4.90
C THR A 126 -3.13 -24.24 5.38
N TYR A 127 -2.82 -24.64 6.62
CA TYR A 127 -1.47 -24.56 7.15
C TYR A 127 -0.46 -25.36 6.30
N GLU A 128 -0.86 -26.55 5.82
CA GLU A 128 0.01 -27.38 4.97
C GLU A 128 0.27 -26.73 3.61
N ASP A 129 -0.70 -26.03 3.02
CA ASP A 129 -0.49 -25.30 1.77
C ASP A 129 0.52 -24.15 1.96
N ILE A 130 0.40 -23.42 3.08
CA ILE A 130 1.34 -22.34 3.43
C ILE A 130 2.75 -22.91 3.64
N LYS A 131 2.86 -24.03 4.36
CA LYS A 131 4.13 -24.71 4.60
C LYS A 131 4.77 -25.18 3.29
N SER A 132 4.01 -25.82 2.41
CA SER A 132 4.49 -26.30 1.11
C SER A 132 4.97 -25.15 0.22
N LEU A 133 4.22 -24.05 0.17
CA LEU A 133 4.65 -22.84 -0.52
C LEU A 133 5.92 -22.25 0.11
N THR A 134 6.02 -22.26 1.44
CA THR A 134 7.22 -21.77 2.16
C THR A 134 8.46 -22.56 1.75
N GLU A 135 8.39 -23.88 1.73
CA GLU A 135 9.51 -24.76 1.30
C GLU A 135 9.94 -24.44 -0.13
N THR A 136 8.99 -24.31 -1.05
CA THR A 136 9.26 -23.96 -2.46
C THR A 136 9.88 -22.57 -2.60
N LEU A 137 9.40 -21.59 -1.83
CA LEU A 137 9.94 -20.23 -1.80
C LEU A 137 11.35 -20.18 -1.22
N ILE A 138 11.69 -21.02 -0.24
CA ILE A 138 13.06 -21.13 0.28
C ILE A 138 14.01 -21.57 -0.84
N GLU A 139 13.65 -22.63 -1.57
CA GLU A 139 14.45 -23.13 -2.69
C GLU A 139 14.64 -22.05 -3.77
N LYS A 140 13.55 -21.41 -4.21
CA LYS A 140 13.57 -20.31 -5.19
C LYS A 140 14.42 -19.14 -4.73
N THR A 141 14.22 -18.67 -3.49
CA THR A 141 14.93 -17.51 -2.94
C THR A 141 16.43 -17.79 -2.80
N ASN A 142 16.79 -18.98 -2.30
CA ASN A 142 18.19 -19.41 -2.19
C ASN A 142 18.86 -19.52 -3.57
N ALA A 143 18.17 -20.08 -4.56
CA ALA A 143 18.69 -20.22 -5.92
C ALA A 143 18.94 -18.84 -6.56
N LEU A 144 17.99 -17.92 -6.46
CA LEU A 144 18.13 -16.54 -6.95
C LEU A 144 19.28 -15.81 -6.24
N GLN A 145 19.37 -15.92 -4.92
CA GLN A 145 20.45 -15.32 -4.14
C GLN A 145 21.81 -15.86 -4.58
N LEU A 146 21.95 -17.18 -4.73
CA LEU A 146 23.20 -17.81 -5.15
C LEU A 146 23.56 -17.44 -6.59
N GLN A 147 22.57 -17.36 -7.49
CA GLN A 147 22.80 -16.94 -8.88
C GLN A 147 23.28 -15.50 -8.97
N ILE A 148 22.77 -14.60 -8.12
CA ILE A 148 23.19 -13.20 -8.09
C ILE A 148 24.60 -13.05 -7.50
N THR A 149 24.84 -13.70 -6.37
CA THR A 149 26.02 -13.43 -5.52
C THR A 149 27.19 -14.37 -5.78
N GLN A 150 26.91 -15.56 -6.32
CA GLN A 150 27.85 -16.68 -6.43
C GLN A 150 28.43 -17.13 -5.08
N ASP A 151 27.80 -16.75 -3.97
CA ASP A 151 28.23 -17.03 -2.59
C ASP A 151 27.01 -17.11 -1.66
N SER A 152 26.73 -18.31 -1.12
CA SER A 152 25.56 -18.53 -0.23
C SER A 152 25.60 -17.73 1.08
N THR A 153 26.75 -17.13 1.41
CA THR A 153 26.93 -16.30 2.61
C THR A 153 26.83 -14.80 2.33
N ALA A 154 26.95 -14.37 1.08
CA ALA A 154 26.88 -12.96 0.70
C ALA A 154 25.43 -12.51 0.53
N MET A 155 25.08 -11.35 1.11
CA MET A 155 23.75 -10.76 0.88
C MET A 155 23.62 -10.23 -0.56
N VAL A 156 22.39 -10.19 -1.07
CA VAL A 156 22.11 -9.56 -2.37
C VAL A 156 22.21 -8.05 -2.22
N ASN A 157 23.10 -7.45 -3.02
CA ASN A 157 23.21 -6.00 -3.19
C ASN A 157 22.61 -5.62 -4.55
N VAL A 158 21.49 -4.91 -4.53
CA VAL A 158 20.83 -4.44 -5.76
C VAL A 158 21.66 -3.30 -6.37
N PRO A 159 22.09 -3.40 -7.64
CA PRO A 159 23.01 -2.44 -8.26
C PRO A 159 22.32 -1.16 -8.75
N TYR A 160 21.01 -1.04 -8.53
CA TYR A 160 20.18 0.04 -9.05
C TYR A 160 19.91 1.11 -8.00
N ASN A 161 19.88 2.36 -8.46
CA ASN A 161 19.30 3.44 -7.68
C ASN A 161 17.76 3.39 -7.76
N ARG A 162 17.08 4.12 -6.87
CA ARG A 162 15.62 4.08 -6.74
C ARG A 162 14.85 4.56 -7.99
N ASN A 163 15.42 5.45 -8.78
CA ASN A 163 14.78 5.89 -10.03
C ASN A 163 14.85 4.80 -11.09
N GLU A 164 15.97 4.10 -11.20
CA GLU A 164 16.11 2.93 -12.08
C GLU A 164 15.15 1.81 -11.66
N ILE A 165 14.95 1.61 -10.35
CA ILE A 165 13.94 0.66 -9.85
C ILE A 165 12.54 1.10 -10.29
N PHE A 166 12.17 2.38 -10.17
CA PHE A 166 10.88 2.85 -10.65
C PHE A 166 10.70 2.64 -12.16
N GLU A 167 11.70 2.95 -12.98
CA GLU A 167 11.64 2.72 -14.43
C GLU A 167 11.38 1.25 -14.77
N ARG A 168 12.07 0.33 -14.10
CA ARG A 168 11.88 -1.12 -14.25
C ARG A 168 10.53 -1.60 -13.73
N THR A 169 10.05 -1.08 -12.60
CA THR A 169 8.70 -1.38 -12.09
C THR A 169 7.61 -0.91 -13.06
N ILE A 170 7.76 0.29 -13.63
CA ILE A 170 6.82 0.82 -14.63
C ILE A 170 6.83 -0.08 -15.88
N ALA A 171 8.00 -0.53 -16.32
CA ALA A 171 8.12 -1.48 -17.43
C ALA A 171 7.42 -2.82 -17.13
N SER A 172 7.56 -3.37 -15.92
CA SER A 172 6.82 -4.58 -15.50
C SER A 172 5.31 -4.42 -15.64
N TYR A 173 4.75 -3.30 -15.20
CA TYR A 173 3.32 -3.05 -15.36
C TYR A 173 2.90 -3.08 -16.83
N ASN A 174 3.62 -2.35 -17.70
CA ASN A 174 3.30 -2.29 -19.13
C ASN A 174 3.42 -3.67 -19.81
N ASN A 175 4.36 -4.51 -19.37
CA ASN A 175 4.54 -5.87 -19.93
C ASN A 175 3.42 -6.82 -19.52
N LEU A 176 2.78 -6.58 -18.37
CA LEU A 176 1.66 -7.38 -17.89
C LEU A 176 0.32 -6.94 -18.47
N ASP A 177 0.24 -5.81 -19.16
CA ASP A 177 -1.02 -5.27 -19.71
C ASP A 177 -1.78 -6.29 -20.58
N ASP A 178 -1.09 -7.11 -21.38
CA ASP A 178 -1.72 -8.11 -22.25
C ASP A 178 -2.28 -9.31 -21.48
N GLN A 179 -1.61 -9.72 -20.38
CA GLN A 179 -1.99 -10.90 -19.59
C GLN A 179 -2.96 -10.55 -18.45
N MET A 180 -2.80 -9.35 -17.89
CA MET A 180 -3.58 -8.81 -16.78
C MET A 180 -4.02 -7.37 -17.09
N PRO A 181 -4.99 -7.16 -18.01
CA PRO A 181 -5.42 -5.82 -18.43
C PRO A 181 -5.94 -4.93 -17.30
N PHE A 182 -6.37 -5.53 -16.18
CA PHE A 182 -6.81 -4.80 -14.99
C PHE A 182 -5.66 -4.09 -14.25
N LEU A 183 -4.40 -4.38 -14.59
CA LEU A 183 -3.20 -3.73 -14.06
C LEU A 183 -2.70 -2.55 -14.90
N GLU A 184 -3.43 -2.19 -15.96
CA GLU A 184 -2.99 -1.16 -16.91
C GLU A 184 -2.52 0.15 -16.25
N TYR A 185 -1.25 0.51 -16.52
CA TYR A 185 -0.60 1.64 -15.87
C TYR A 185 -0.16 2.74 -16.85
N ARG A 186 -1.13 3.53 -17.32
CA ARG A 186 -0.85 4.72 -18.15
C ARG A 186 -0.52 5.95 -17.32
N ARG A 187 0.48 6.72 -17.75
CA ARG A 187 0.93 8.00 -17.16
C ARG A 187 1.45 7.83 -15.71
N PRO A 188 2.72 7.47 -15.54
CA PRO A 188 3.29 7.23 -14.22
C PRO A 188 3.29 8.45 -13.30
N SER A 189 3.10 8.23 -12.00
CA SER A 189 3.24 9.25 -10.95
C SER A 189 3.65 8.59 -9.64
N VAL A 190 4.64 7.71 -9.72
CA VAL A 190 5.34 7.10 -8.57
C VAL A 190 6.54 7.97 -8.20
N LYS A 191 6.69 8.25 -6.90
CA LYS A 191 7.65 9.23 -6.40
C LYS A 191 8.31 8.75 -5.12
N LYS A 192 9.55 9.18 -4.92
CA LYS A 192 10.21 9.06 -3.61
C LYS A 192 9.52 10.01 -2.64
N SER A 193 9.04 9.49 -1.52
CA SER A 193 8.43 10.29 -0.47
C SER A 193 9.45 11.29 0.12
N MET A 194 9.02 12.54 0.29
CA MET A 194 9.71 13.57 1.07
C MET A 194 9.55 13.31 2.57
N PHE A 195 8.48 12.64 2.98
CA PHE A 195 8.21 12.23 4.36
C PHE A 195 8.82 10.88 4.75
N SER A 196 9.72 10.30 3.95
CA SER A 196 10.30 8.96 4.21
C SER A 196 10.81 8.72 5.63
N ILE A 197 11.41 9.72 6.30
CA ILE A 197 11.83 9.59 7.70
C ILE A 197 10.62 9.43 8.62
N MET A 198 9.60 10.28 8.45
CA MET A 198 8.35 10.18 9.21
C MET A 198 7.63 8.86 8.91
N SER A 199 7.56 8.45 7.64
CA SER A 199 6.99 7.16 7.25
C SER A 199 7.72 5.99 7.92
N SER A 200 9.04 6.06 8.06
CA SER A 200 9.83 5.02 8.73
C SER A 200 9.48 4.93 10.22
N TYR A 201 9.39 6.06 10.94
CA TYR A 201 8.90 6.09 12.33
C TYR A 201 7.44 5.65 12.47
N MET A 202 6.62 5.80 11.43
CA MET A 202 5.24 5.31 11.43
C MET A 202 5.12 3.82 11.06
N GLY A 203 6.23 3.17 10.65
CA GLY A 203 6.22 1.79 10.17
C GLY A 203 5.57 1.62 8.79
N ILE A 204 5.63 2.64 7.92
CA ILE A 204 4.96 2.66 6.62
C ILE A 204 5.99 2.63 5.47
N GLY A 205 5.83 1.68 4.55
CA GLY A 205 6.68 1.51 3.35
C GLY A 205 6.35 2.48 2.21
N GLY A 206 5.13 3.00 2.18
CA GLY A 206 4.67 3.98 1.21
C GLY A 206 3.20 4.31 1.44
N TYR A 207 2.67 5.24 0.65
CA TYR A 207 1.24 5.49 0.60
C TYR A 207 0.84 6.18 -0.71
N LEU A 208 -0.43 6.03 -1.09
CA LEU A 208 -1.04 6.85 -2.12
C LEU A 208 -1.58 8.16 -1.53
N ASN A 209 -1.26 9.29 -2.16
CA ASN A 209 -2.00 10.52 -1.91
C ASN A 209 -3.30 10.55 -2.72
N PRO A 210 -4.49 10.46 -2.09
CA PRO A 210 -5.76 10.36 -2.83
C PRO A 210 -6.14 11.67 -3.53
N PHE A 211 -5.57 12.82 -3.16
CA PHE A 211 -5.93 14.14 -3.70
C PHE A 211 -5.03 14.60 -4.85
N THR A 212 -3.85 14.00 -5.00
CA THR A 212 -2.94 14.23 -6.12
C THR A 212 -2.67 12.98 -6.95
N ASN A 213 -3.18 11.82 -6.51
CA ASN A 213 -2.93 10.51 -7.11
C ASN A 213 -1.43 10.28 -7.33
N GLU A 214 -0.58 10.65 -6.37
CA GLU A 214 0.86 10.37 -6.37
C GLU A 214 1.12 9.17 -5.46
N ALA A 215 1.71 8.10 -6.02
CA ALA A 215 2.17 6.93 -5.28
C ALA A 215 3.51 7.24 -4.64
N GLN A 216 3.60 7.21 -3.31
CA GLN A 216 4.76 7.72 -2.60
C GLN A 216 5.46 6.59 -1.87
N VAL A 217 6.68 6.31 -2.29
CA VAL A 217 7.47 5.18 -1.80
C VAL A 217 8.49 5.70 -0.80
N ASN A 218 8.58 5.05 0.36
CA ASN A 218 9.57 5.38 1.38
C ASN A 218 10.98 5.11 0.84
N LYS A 219 11.73 6.18 0.57
CA LYS A 219 13.08 6.09 0.01
C LYS A 219 14.13 5.65 1.04
N LYS A 220 13.75 5.37 2.29
CA LYS A 220 14.64 4.83 3.32
C LYS A 220 14.58 3.31 3.40
N THR A 221 13.53 2.67 2.86
CA THR A 221 13.41 1.22 2.78
C THR A 221 14.67 0.59 2.16
N PRO A 222 15.19 -0.53 2.73
CA PRO A 222 16.27 -1.30 2.16
C PRO A 222 16.06 -1.59 0.68
N VAL A 223 17.12 -1.46 -0.12
CA VAL A 223 17.00 -1.39 -1.57
C VAL A 223 16.48 -2.70 -2.16
N PHE A 224 16.85 -3.85 -1.58
CA PHE A 224 16.36 -5.16 -2.02
C PHE A 224 14.84 -5.33 -1.85
N ARG A 225 14.19 -4.57 -0.97
CA ARG A 225 12.74 -4.60 -0.75
C ARG A 225 11.99 -3.55 -1.58
N PHE A 226 12.70 -2.52 -2.04
CA PHE A 226 12.13 -1.37 -2.72
C PHE A 226 11.32 -1.69 -4.00
N PRO A 227 11.70 -2.67 -4.86
CA PRO A 227 10.91 -3.04 -6.04
C PRO A 227 9.46 -3.43 -5.72
N VAL A 228 9.26 -4.35 -4.76
CA VAL A 228 7.92 -4.80 -4.37
C VAL A 228 7.09 -3.67 -3.77
N VAL A 229 7.71 -2.82 -2.94
CA VAL A 229 7.01 -1.68 -2.34
C VAL A 229 6.62 -0.66 -3.42
N ALA A 230 7.49 -0.39 -4.40
CA ALA A 230 7.15 0.50 -5.51
C ALA A 230 5.99 -0.04 -6.34
N ALA A 231 5.99 -1.35 -6.63
CA ALA A 231 4.90 -2.00 -7.33
C ALA A 231 3.59 -1.94 -6.52
N HIS A 232 3.65 -2.23 -5.21
CA HIS A 232 2.51 -2.11 -4.30
C HIS A 232 1.89 -0.70 -4.36
N GLU A 233 2.69 0.37 -4.22
CA GLU A 233 2.13 1.74 -4.23
C GLU A 233 1.51 2.12 -5.59
N ILE A 234 2.03 1.57 -6.69
CA ILE A 234 1.39 1.72 -8.02
C ILE A 234 0.06 0.95 -8.06
N GLY A 235 -0.03 -0.22 -7.43
CA GLY A 235 -1.29 -0.95 -7.24
C GLY A 235 -2.38 -0.10 -6.59
N HIS A 236 -2.04 0.66 -5.54
CA HIS A 236 -2.95 1.65 -4.96
C HIS A 236 -3.37 2.73 -5.96
N GLN A 237 -2.42 3.21 -6.75
CA GLN A 237 -2.63 4.26 -7.74
C GLN A 237 -3.57 3.84 -8.88
N ILE A 238 -3.54 2.58 -9.31
CA ILE A 238 -4.50 2.03 -10.29
C ILE A 238 -5.83 1.62 -9.65
N GLY A 239 -5.98 1.77 -8.33
CA GLY A 239 -7.26 1.74 -7.64
C GLY A 239 -7.54 0.50 -6.81
N TYR A 240 -6.53 -0.30 -6.44
CA TYR A 240 -6.70 -1.36 -5.44
C TYR A 240 -6.43 -0.80 -4.06
N SER A 241 -7.40 -0.80 -3.15
CA SER A 241 -7.23 -0.18 -1.82
C SER A 241 -6.99 -1.18 -0.68
N ALA A 242 -7.34 -2.45 -0.89
CA ALA A 242 -7.09 -3.49 0.12
C ALA A 242 -5.59 -3.84 0.15
N GLU A 243 -4.99 -3.80 1.33
CA GLU A 243 -3.54 -3.94 1.52
C GLU A 243 -3.06 -5.34 1.13
N ASN A 244 -3.80 -6.40 1.48
CA ASN A 244 -3.48 -7.78 1.10
C ASN A 244 -3.50 -7.99 -0.42
N GLU A 245 -4.48 -7.42 -1.11
CA GLU A 245 -4.59 -7.51 -2.57
C GLU A 245 -3.47 -6.73 -3.25
N THR A 246 -3.18 -5.53 -2.74
CA THR A 246 -2.12 -4.67 -3.26
C THR A 246 -0.73 -5.28 -2.97
N ASN A 247 -0.56 -5.99 -1.86
CA ASN A 247 0.61 -6.82 -1.57
C ASN A 247 0.80 -7.94 -2.61
N LEU A 248 -0.29 -8.61 -3.01
CA LEU A 248 -0.23 -9.61 -4.08
C LEU A 248 0.11 -8.98 -5.43
N ILE A 249 -0.48 -7.83 -5.77
CA ILE A 249 -0.16 -7.10 -7.00
C ILE A 249 1.32 -6.71 -7.02
N GLY A 250 1.82 -6.15 -5.92
CA GLY A 250 3.23 -5.78 -5.78
C GLY A 250 4.16 -6.99 -5.96
N TYR A 251 3.77 -8.15 -5.41
CA TYR A 251 4.47 -9.41 -5.62
C TYR A 251 4.45 -9.84 -7.10
N MET A 252 3.27 -9.99 -7.71
CA MET A 252 3.10 -10.49 -9.09
C MET A 252 3.88 -9.64 -10.10
N VAL A 253 3.72 -8.31 -10.03
CA VAL A 253 4.39 -7.38 -10.94
C VAL A 253 5.92 -7.45 -10.82
N THR A 254 6.41 -7.68 -9.60
CA THR A 254 7.84 -7.76 -9.34
C THR A 254 8.40 -9.15 -9.70
N ALA A 255 7.64 -10.22 -9.47
CA ALA A 255 8.02 -11.59 -9.78
C ALA A 255 8.12 -11.85 -11.29
N GLU A 256 7.22 -11.24 -12.08
CA GLU A 256 7.19 -11.35 -13.56
C GLU A 256 8.22 -10.44 -14.25
N ASN A 257 9.04 -9.70 -13.51
CA ASN A 257 10.11 -8.91 -14.11
C ASN A 257 11.25 -9.83 -14.60
N GLU A 258 11.82 -9.55 -15.77
CA GLU A 258 12.94 -10.31 -16.34
C GLU A 258 14.25 -10.16 -15.54
N ASP A 259 14.36 -9.11 -14.72
CA ASP A 259 15.51 -8.80 -13.89
C ASP A 259 15.56 -9.69 -12.65
N ILE A 260 16.65 -10.45 -12.52
CA ILE A 260 16.85 -11.39 -11.41
C ILE A 260 16.81 -10.71 -10.02
N TYR A 261 17.20 -9.42 -9.91
CA TYR A 261 17.13 -8.70 -8.64
C TYR A 261 15.69 -8.40 -8.23
N PHE A 262 14.78 -8.21 -9.20
CA PHE A 262 13.34 -8.06 -8.95
C PHE A 262 12.73 -9.41 -8.57
N GLN A 263 13.04 -10.48 -9.30
CA GLN A 263 12.59 -11.83 -8.95
C GLN A 263 13.02 -12.21 -7.52
N TYR A 264 14.26 -11.89 -7.14
CA TYR A 264 14.74 -12.06 -5.77
C TYR A 264 13.95 -11.22 -4.77
N SER A 265 13.70 -9.94 -5.07
CA SER A 265 12.90 -9.04 -4.23
C SER A 265 11.50 -9.60 -3.95
N ALA A 266 10.83 -10.10 -4.99
CA ALA A 266 9.51 -10.71 -4.90
C ALA A 266 9.53 -12.02 -4.11
N SER A 267 10.46 -12.93 -4.41
CA SER A 267 10.57 -14.22 -3.74
C SER A 267 10.90 -14.07 -2.25
N ALA A 268 11.87 -13.23 -1.91
CA ALA A 268 12.20 -12.89 -0.52
C ALA A 268 11.09 -12.11 0.20
N TYR A 269 10.17 -11.47 -0.53
CA TYR A 269 8.99 -10.82 0.04
C TYR A 269 7.92 -11.84 0.41
N ALA A 270 7.52 -12.69 -0.55
CA ALA A 270 6.56 -13.75 -0.30
C ALA A 270 7.05 -14.70 0.81
N LEU A 271 8.34 -15.07 0.78
CA LEU A 271 8.94 -15.96 1.77
C LEU A 271 8.84 -15.38 3.19
N ALA A 272 9.09 -14.07 3.38
CA ALA A 272 8.99 -13.44 4.69
C ALA A 272 7.56 -13.50 5.27
N TYR A 273 6.54 -13.29 4.43
CA TYR A 273 5.14 -13.41 4.85
C TYR A 273 4.76 -14.84 5.21
N CYS A 274 5.14 -15.81 4.38
CA CYS A 274 4.88 -17.23 4.63
C CYS A 274 5.59 -17.72 5.91
N LEU A 275 6.86 -17.36 6.11
CA LEU A 275 7.59 -17.66 7.35
C LEU A 275 6.93 -17.05 8.58
N SER A 276 6.45 -15.81 8.51
CA SER A 276 5.73 -15.16 9.62
C SER A 276 4.41 -15.89 9.94
N ALA A 277 3.71 -16.41 8.94
CA ALA A 277 2.50 -17.20 9.15
C ALA A 277 2.80 -18.57 9.78
N VAL A 278 3.89 -19.23 9.35
CA VAL A 278 4.37 -20.47 9.97
C VAL A 278 4.76 -20.21 11.42
N HIS A 279 5.59 -19.22 11.71
CA HIS A 279 6.04 -18.88 13.07
C HIS A 279 4.86 -18.64 14.03
N THR A 280 3.81 -17.98 13.56
CA THR A 280 2.59 -17.71 14.36
C THR A 280 1.86 -19.00 14.75
N THR A 281 2.00 -20.07 13.95
CA THR A 281 1.27 -21.33 14.11
C THR A 281 2.13 -22.41 14.76
N ASP A 282 3.39 -22.53 14.34
CA ASP A 282 4.37 -23.53 14.77
C ASP A 282 5.79 -22.92 14.74
N GLU A 283 6.25 -22.47 15.91
CA GLU A 283 7.58 -21.89 16.11
C GLU A 283 8.70 -22.89 15.80
N LYS A 284 8.53 -24.19 16.12
CA LYS A 284 9.56 -25.20 15.86
C LYS A 284 9.74 -25.46 14.38
N GLU A 285 8.63 -25.49 13.65
CA GLU A 285 8.66 -25.66 12.21
C GLU A 285 9.25 -24.44 11.51
N PHE A 286 8.96 -23.23 12.00
CA PHE A 286 9.64 -22.02 11.54
C PHE A 286 11.15 -22.13 11.70
N GLU A 287 11.66 -22.52 12.88
CA GLU A 287 13.10 -22.67 13.11
C GLU A 287 13.72 -23.71 12.14
N ARG A 288 13.03 -24.85 11.94
CA ARG A 288 13.45 -25.86 10.95
C ARG A 288 13.56 -25.26 9.55
N LEU A 289 12.53 -24.56 9.08
CA LEU A 289 12.51 -23.94 7.75
C LEU A 289 13.55 -22.83 7.62
N TYR A 290 13.67 -21.98 8.64
CA TYR A 290 14.61 -20.85 8.64
C TYR A 290 16.07 -21.29 8.56
N THR A 291 16.42 -22.46 9.15
CA THR A 291 17.78 -23.00 9.02
C THR A 291 18.15 -23.42 7.59
N ASN A 292 17.15 -23.69 6.72
CA ASN A 292 17.39 -24.03 5.32
C ASN A 292 17.61 -22.80 4.42
N ILE A 293 17.51 -21.59 4.97
CA ILE A 293 17.71 -20.35 4.24
C ILE A 293 19.21 -20.00 4.21
N ASN A 294 19.72 -19.68 3.02
CA ASN A 294 21.10 -19.24 2.82
C ASN A 294 21.44 -18.07 3.76
N GLU A 295 22.66 -18.04 4.29
CA GLU A 295 23.09 -16.97 5.20
C GLU A 295 23.00 -15.58 4.53
N GLY A 296 23.27 -15.48 3.23
CA GLY A 296 23.09 -14.26 2.46
C GLY A 296 21.66 -13.71 2.47
N VAL A 297 20.66 -14.57 2.35
CA VAL A 297 19.23 -14.18 2.42
C VAL A 297 18.88 -13.74 3.83
N ARG A 298 19.34 -14.48 4.85
CA ARG A 298 19.17 -14.10 6.26
C ARG A 298 19.82 -12.74 6.60
N LYS A 299 20.94 -12.39 5.95
CA LYS A 299 21.55 -11.06 6.06
C LYS A 299 20.69 -9.95 5.46
N ASN A 300 20.00 -10.17 4.32
CA ASN A 300 19.03 -9.19 3.83
C ASN A 300 17.81 -9.05 4.77
N TYR A 301 17.35 -10.14 5.38
CA TYR A 301 16.29 -10.02 6.41
C TYR A 301 16.77 -9.27 7.64
N ARG A 302 18.02 -9.48 8.07
CA ARG A 302 18.64 -8.69 9.13
C ARG A 302 18.76 -7.22 8.74
N GLU A 303 19.18 -6.89 7.52
CA GLU A 303 19.20 -5.49 7.02
C GLU A 303 17.82 -4.84 7.15
N LEU A 304 16.74 -5.57 6.85
CA LEU A 304 15.38 -5.08 7.02
C LEU A 304 15.00 -4.92 8.50
N GLN A 305 15.36 -5.89 9.34
CA GLN A 305 15.12 -5.83 10.78
C GLN A 305 15.85 -4.65 11.42
N ASP A 306 17.17 -4.53 11.19
CA ASP A 306 18.01 -3.43 11.68
C ASP A 306 17.41 -2.07 11.24
N PHE A 307 16.95 -1.98 9.99
CA PHE A 307 16.24 -0.80 9.52
C PHE A 307 14.96 -0.50 10.31
N HIS A 308 14.17 -1.50 10.73
CA HIS A 308 12.97 -1.23 11.53
C HIS A 308 13.31 -0.84 12.97
N GLU A 309 14.31 -1.51 13.57
CA GLU A 309 14.80 -1.22 14.91
C GLU A 309 15.33 0.22 15.03
N ASP A 310 16.03 0.72 14.00
CA ASP A 310 16.52 2.10 13.93
C ASP A 310 15.42 3.18 14.02
N TYR A 311 14.17 2.84 13.69
CA TYR A 311 13.01 3.75 13.74
C TYR A 311 11.94 3.30 14.76
N GLU A 312 12.23 2.31 15.59
CA GLU A 312 11.32 1.90 16.67
C GLU A 312 11.08 3.07 17.62
N ASN A 313 9.82 3.29 17.98
CA ASN A 313 9.44 4.39 18.86
C ASN A 313 8.15 4.11 19.61
N PRO A 314 7.96 4.70 20.80
CA PRO A 314 6.78 4.45 21.64
C PRO A 314 5.46 4.96 21.05
N PHE A 315 5.51 5.77 19.99
CA PHE A 315 4.31 6.29 19.32
C PHE A 315 3.84 5.40 18.16
N GLU A 316 4.66 4.47 17.68
CA GLU A 316 4.31 3.54 16.61
C GLU A 316 2.99 2.77 16.89
N PRO A 317 2.74 2.23 18.11
CA PRO A 317 1.48 1.55 18.41
C PRO A 317 0.26 2.48 18.28
N ILE A 318 0.42 3.78 18.56
CA ILE A 318 -0.65 4.77 18.43
C ILE A 318 -0.96 5.00 16.95
N PHE A 319 0.07 5.19 16.11
CA PHE A 319 -0.10 5.33 14.67
C PHE A 319 -0.74 4.09 14.05
N LYS A 320 -0.27 2.89 14.41
CA LYS A 320 -0.88 1.62 13.98
C LYS A 320 -2.33 1.51 14.40
N SER A 321 -2.70 1.95 15.61
CA SER A 321 -4.08 1.97 16.08
C SER A 321 -4.96 2.89 15.24
N VAL A 322 -4.52 4.14 15.02
CA VAL A 322 -5.24 5.12 14.20
C VAL A 322 -5.43 4.62 12.77
N PHE A 323 -4.38 4.05 12.18
CA PHE A 323 -4.43 3.50 10.83
C PHE A 323 -5.32 2.25 10.76
N SER A 324 -5.26 1.37 11.76
CA SER A 324 -6.16 0.22 11.88
C SER A 324 -7.62 0.65 11.97
N THR A 325 -7.94 1.71 12.72
CA THR A 325 -9.30 2.28 12.76
C THR A 325 -9.71 2.86 11.41
N PHE A 326 -8.82 3.56 10.72
CA PHE A 326 -9.08 4.08 9.38
C PHE A 326 -9.40 2.96 8.38
N LEU A 327 -8.59 1.90 8.35
CA LEU A 327 -8.81 0.73 7.50
C LEU A 327 -10.16 0.05 7.81
N LYS A 328 -10.46 -0.17 9.10
CA LYS A 328 -11.75 -0.75 9.53
C LYS A 328 -12.95 0.10 9.14
N ALA A 329 -12.82 1.42 9.20
CA ALA A 329 -13.87 2.33 8.75
C ALA A 329 -14.10 2.26 7.22
N ASN A 330 -13.10 1.82 6.46
CA ASN A 330 -13.14 1.63 5.01
C ASN A 330 -13.18 0.13 4.63
N ASN A 331 -13.99 -0.68 5.31
CA ASN A 331 -14.27 -2.08 4.96
C ASN A 331 -13.09 -3.08 5.04
N GLN A 332 -12.00 -2.74 5.72
CA GLN A 332 -10.90 -3.67 6.01
C GLN A 332 -11.00 -4.15 7.46
N ALA A 333 -11.78 -5.20 7.70
CA ALA A 333 -12.19 -5.65 9.04
C ALA A 333 -11.02 -5.93 10.00
N ASP A 334 -9.89 -6.42 9.48
CA ASP A 334 -8.70 -6.76 10.27
C ASP A 334 -7.77 -5.57 10.52
N GLY A 335 -8.07 -4.41 9.92
CA GLY A 335 -7.21 -3.24 9.97
C GLY A 335 -5.78 -3.58 9.52
N VAL A 336 -4.78 -3.23 10.32
CA VAL A 336 -3.37 -3.54 10.02
C VAL A 336 -3.03 -5.04 9.99
N GLN A 337 -3.89 -5.92 10.49
CA GLN A 337 -3.71 -7.37 10.35
C GLN A 337 -4.11 -7.87 8.95
N SER A 338 -4.72 -7.03 8.10
CA SER A 338 -4.98 -7.38 6.70
C SER A 338 -3.69 -7.67 5.93
N TYR A 339 -2.57 -7.02 6.28
CA TYR A 339 -1.28 -7.21 5.59
C TYR A 339 -0.83 -8.66 5.57
N SER A 340 -1.01 -9.41 6.67
CA SER A 340 -0.59 -10.82 6.76
C SER A 340 -1.50 -11.77 5.98
N ARG A 341 -2.71 -11.33 5.57
CA ARG A 341 -3.64 -12.15 4.77
C ARG A 341 -3.18 -12.36 3.33
N VAL A 342 -2.18 -11.62 2.86
CA VAL A 342 -1.57 -11.85 1.55
C VAL A 342 -1.10 -13.30 1.38
N VAL A 343 -0.72 -13.99 2.47
CA VAL A 343 -0.27 -15.39 2.44
C VAL A 343 -1.33 -16.30 1.80
N HIS A 344 -2.61 -16.10 2.09
CA HIS A 344 -3.67 -16.92 1.49
C HIS A 344 -3.82 -16.66 -0.01
N LEU A 345 -3.68 -15.39 -0.42
CA LEU A 345 -3.72 -15.01 -1.84
C LEU A 345 -2.49 -15.54 -2.60
N LEU A 346 -1.31 -15.54 -1.97
CA LEU A 346 -0.09 -16.12 -2.54
C LEU A 346 -0.23 -17.61 -2.79
N VAL A 347 -0.78 -18.36 -1.82
CA VAL A 347 -1.08 -19.79 -2.00
C VAL A 347 -2.05 -20.00 -3.15
N GLY A 348 -3.22 -19.34 -3.12
CA GLY A 348 -4.22 -19.50 -4.19
C GLY A 348 -3.70 -19.10 -5.57
N TYR A 349 -2.79 -18.12 -5.65
CA TYR A 349 -2.12 -17.73 -6.89
C TYR A 349 -1.14 -18.82 -7.38
N HIS A 350 -0.33 -19.39 -6.48
CA HIS A 350 0.67 -20.41 -6.84
C HIS A 350 0.10 -21.82 -7.03
N GLU A 351 -1.11 -22.11 -6.56
CA GLU A 351 -1.86 -23.30 -6.98
C GLU A 351 -2.11 -23.31 -8.50
N LYS A 352 -2.27 -22.12 -9.10
CA LYS A 352 -2.48 -21.95 -10.55
C LYS A 352 -1.19 -21.64 -11.31
N ASN A 353 -0.24 -20.98 -10.68
CA ASN A 353 1.00 -20.52 -11.29
C ASN A 353 2.20 -21.02 -10.46
N PRO A 354 2.64 -22.28 -10.63
CA PRO A 354 3.79 -22.82 -9.89
C PRO A 354 5.07 -21.97 -10.08
N LEU A 355 5.90 -21.90 -9.04
CA LEU A 355 7.10 -21.04 -8.92
C LEU A 355 8.26 -21.36 -9.88
#